data_AF-A0A662GG86-F1
#
_entry.id   AF-A0A662GG86-F1
#
_cell.length_a   1.000
_cell.length_b   1.000
_cell.length_c   1.000
_cell.angle_alpha   90.00
_cell.angle_beta   90.00
_cell.angle_gamma   90.00
#
_symmetry.space_group_name_H-M   'P 1'
#
loop_
_entity.id
_entity.type
_entity.pdbx_description
1 polymer ?
#
loop_
_entity_poly.entity_id
_entity_poly.type
_entity_poly.pdbx_seq_one_letter_code
_entity_poly.pdbx_strand_id
1 'polypeptide(L)'
;KVQEIADNEELSQSKAFGLYFLEEFEDLSKEEARSIVIDGPWDRGCDAIYLDEENNLLKIYQFKYSEDVNYVRSALTDLQRGVEAEDFHGNMGD
;
A
#
# COMPACT_ATOMS: atom_id res chain seq x y z
N LYS A 1 -14.63 -7.42 -7.97
CA LYS A 1 -14.57 -6.29 -7.01
C LYS A 1 -13.48 -5.29 -7.40
N VAL A 2 -12.17 -5.64 -7.44
CA VAL A 2 -11.11 -4.68 -7.85
C VAL A 2 -11.32 -4.11 -9.27
N GLN A 3 -11.61 -4.94 -10.27
CA GLN A 3 -11.88 -4.47 -11.64
C GLN A 3 -13.08 -3.52 -11.70
N GLU A 4 -14.15 -3.83 -10.97
CA GLU A 4 -15.36 -3.00 -10.90
C GLU A 4 -15.08 -1.64 -10.27
N ILE A 5 -14.25 -1.60 -9.21
CA ILE A 5 -13.80 -0.34 -8.61
C ILE A 5 -12.93 0.43 -9.60
N ALA A 6 -12.01 -0.24 -10.31
CA ALA A 6 -11.17 0.41 -11.32
C ALA A 6 -12.01 1.08 -12.42
N ASP A 7 -13.05 0.39 -12.89
CA ASP A 7 -13.93 0.89 -13.95
C ASP A 7 -14.83 2.03 -13.45
N ASN A 8 -15.43 1.91 -12.26
CA ASN A 8 -16.33 2.93 -11.69
C ASN A 8 -15.61 4.21 -11.27
N GLU A 9 -14.34 4.10 -10.89
CA GLU A 9 -13.53 5.19 -10.34
C GLU A 9 -12.55 5.77 -11.37
N GLU A 10 -12.47 5.17 -12.56
CA GLU A 10 -11.50 5.51 -13.62
C GLU A 10 -10.04 5.43 -13.12
N LEU A 11 -9.73 4.39 -12.34
CA LEU A 11 -8.43 4.17 -11.71
C LEU A 11 -7.66 3.01 -12.34
N SER A 12 -6.34 2.97 -12.13
CA SER A 12 -5.58 1.75 -12.38
C SER A 12 -6.01 0.64 -11.42
N GLN A 13 -5.92 -0.62 -11.84
CA GLN A 13 -6.24 -1.76 -10.97
C GLN A 13 -5.45 -1.75 -9.65
N SER A 14 -4.20 -1.28 -9.68
CA SER A 14 -3.36 -1.17 -8.48
C SER A 14 -3.95 -0.18 -7.46
N LYS A 15 -4.43 0.98 -7.93
CA LYS A 15 -5.08 1.98 -7.06
C LYS A 15 -6.46 1.52 -6.59
N ALA A 16 -7.22 0.88 -7.48
CA ALA A 16 -8.50 0.27 -7.14
C ALA A 16 -8.37 -0.82 -6.07
N PHE A 17 -7.27 -1.58 -6.10
CA PHE A 17 -6.95 -2.53 -5.04
C PHE A 17 -6.65 -1.84 -3.70
N GLY A 18 -5.91 -0.74 -3.72
CA GLY A 18 -5.65 0.07 -2.52
C GLY A 18 -6.94 0.59 -1.88
N LEU A 19 -7.85 1.14 -2.69
CA LEU A 19 -9.17 1.59 -2.21
C LEU A 19 -9.99 0.44 -1.61
N TYR A 20 -10.10 -0.67 -2.34
CA TYR A 20 -10.76 -1.88 -1.85
C TYR A 20 -10.21 -2.35 -0.50
N PHE A 21 -8.88 -2.34 -0.35
CA PHE A 21 -8.22 -2.78 0.88
C PHE A 21 -8.57 -1.84 2.05
N LEU A 22 -8.47 -0.54 1.84
CA LEU A 22 -8.75 0.46 2.87
C LEU A 22 -10.23 0.42 3.31
N GLU A 23 -11.16 0.28 2.36
CA GLU A 23 -12.59 0.19 2.68
C GLU A 23 -12.93 -1.07 3.48
N GLU A 24 -12.35 -2.23 3.12
CA GLU A 24 -12.79 -3.51 3.68
C GLU A 24 -12.01 -3.96 4.93
N PHE A 25 -10.76 -3.53 5.07
CA PHE A 25 -9.87 -3.99 6.14
C PHE A 25 -9.54 -2.91 7.15
N GLU A 26 -9.61 -1.63 6.77
CA GLU A 26 -9.42 -0.50 7.67
C GLU A 26 -10.75 0.17 8.06
N ASP A 27 -11.88 -0.34 7.55
CA ASP A 27 -13.25 0.15 7.81
C ASP A 27 -13.41 1.66 7.50
N LEU A 28 -12.66 2.11 6.49
CA LEU A 28 -12.68 3.51 6.05
C LEU A 28 -13.84 3.75 5.09
N SER A 29 -14.46 4.92 5.18
CA SER A 29 -15.39 5.35 4.13
C SER A 29 -14.67 5.51 2.79
N LYS A 30 -15.43 5.43 1.70
CA LYS A 30 -14.89 5.61 0.35
C LYS A 30 -14.19 6.96 0.17
N GLU A 31 -14.76 8.01 0.74
CA GLU A 31 -14.19 9.36 0.71
C GLU A 31 -12.86 9.43 1.47
N GLU A 32 -12.77 8.80 2.65
CA GLU A 32 -11.55 8.71 3.44
C GLU A 32 -10.48 7.90 2.70
N ALA A 33 -10.83 6.72 2.18
CA ALA A 33 -9.93 5.88 1.42
C ALA A 33 -9.33 6.62 0.22
N ARG A 34 -10.14 7.39 -0.53
CA ARG A 34 -9.65 8.22 -1.63
C ARG A 34 -8.70 9.33 -1.17
N SER A 35 -8.91 9.91 0.00
CA SER A 35 -8.05 10.98 0.53
C SER A 35 -6.69 10.46 1.05
N ILE A 36 -6.64 9.17 1.41
CA ILE A 36 -5.48 8.50 1.98
C ILE A 36 -4.56 7.92 0.90
N VAL A 37 -5.14 7.50 -0.23
CA VAL A 37 -4.37 7.04 -1.40
C VAL A 37 -3.59 8.22 -1.96
N ILE A 38 -2.27 8.11 -1.98
CA ILE A 38 -1.38 9.14 -2.48
C ILE A 38 -1.25 8.97 -4.00
N ASP A 39 -1.25 10.09 -4.72
CA ASP A 39 -1.08 10.10 -6.17
C ASP A 39 -0.05 11.16 -6.59
N GLY A 40 1.16 10.72 -6.95
CA GLY A 40 2.22 11.61 -7.36
C GLY A 40 3.51 10.92 -7.81
N PRO A 41 4.27 11.54 -8.73
CA PRO A 41 5.60 11.06 -9.11
C PRO A 41 6.63 11.15 -7.96
N TRP A 42 6.25 11.74 -6.83
CA TRP A 42 7.09 11.95 -5.65
C TRP A 42 6.82 10.98 -4.51
N ASP A 43 5.93 10.01 -4.72
CA ASP A 43 5.44 9.15 -3.64
C ASP A 43 6.47 8.11 -3.17
N ARG A 44 7.62 8.02 -3.86
CA ARG A 44 8.74 7.10 -3.55
C ARG A 44 8.30 5.66 -3.30
N GLY A 45 7.18 5.24 -3.91
CA GLY A 45 6.59 3.92 -3.76
C GLY A 45 5.69 3.75 -2.53
N CYS A 46 5.24 4.82 -1.88
CA CYS A 46 4.19 4.80 -0.88
C CYS A 46 2.83 4.99 -1.56
N ASP A 47 1.92 4.03 -1.38
CA ASP A 47 0.61 4.08 -2.04
C ASP A 47 -0.46 4.72 -1.14
N ALA A 48 -0.29 4.69 0.19
CA ALA A 48 -1.18 5.33 1.16
C ALA A 48 -0.52 5.57 2.52
N ILE A 49 -0.94 6.63 3.21
CA ILE A 49 -0.57 6.93 4.61
C ILE A 49 -1.83 7.19 5.42
N TYR A 50 -2.02 6.45 6.50
CA TYR A 50 -3.17 6.56 7.38
C TYR A 50 -2.71 6.67 8.84
N LEU A 51 -3.27 7.64 9.57
CA LEU A 51 -3.08 7.78 11.01
C LEU A 51 -4.33 7.26 11.72
N ASP A 52 -4.19 6.12 12.38
CA ASP A 52 -5.19 5.58 13.30
C ASP A 52 -5.04 6.31 14.64
N GLU A 53 -5.85 7.35 14.84
CA GLU A 53 -5.81 8.20 16.03
C GLU A 53 -6.27 7.46 17.30
N GLU A 54 -7.17 6.49 17.18
CA GLU A 54 -7.68 5.72 18.32
C GLU A 54 -6.55 4.88 18.93
N ASN A 55 -5.74 4.24 18.09
CA ASN A 55 -4.64 3.40 18.52
C ASN A 55 -3.28 4.12 18.56
N ASN A 56 -3.23 5.41 18.21
CA ASN A 56 -2.01 6.21 18.03
C ASN A 56 -0.99 5.52 17.10
N LEU A 57 -1.47 4.99 15.97
CA LEU A 57 -0.68 4.19 15.04
C LEU A 57 -0.62 4.85 13.66
N LEU A 58 0.59 5.14 13.19
CA LEU A 58 0.83 5.55 11.80
C LEU A 58 1.02 4.31 10.93
N LYS A 59 0.12 4.09 9.98
CA LYS A 59 0.15 3.00 9.01
C LYS A 59 0.60 3.54 7.65
N ILE A 60 1.62 2.91 7.07
CA ILE A 60 2.14 3.23 5.75
C ILE A 60 1.93 2.00 4.88
N TYR A 61 1.25 2.19 3.75
CA TYR A 61 0.93 1.11 2.83
C TYR A 61 1.73 1.22 1.55
N GLN A 62 2.25 0.06 1.13
CA GLN A 62 2.75 -0.18 -0.22
C GLN A 62 2.02 -1.40 -0.76
N PHE A 63 1.13 -1.19 -1.73
CA PHE A 63 0.34 -2.25 -2.33
C PHE A 63 1.09 -2.89 -3.49
N LYS A 64 0.95 -4.22 -3.61
CA LYS A 64 1.44 -4.99 -4.76
C LYS A 64 0.27 -5.80 -5.30
N TYR A 65 -0.29 -5.36 -6.42
CA TYR A 65 -1.37 -6.04 -7.11
C TYR A 65 -0.92 -6.46 -8.51
N SER A 66 -0.94 -7.75 -8.79
CA SER A 66 -0.67 -8.30 -10.12
C SER A 66 -1.26 -9.70 -10.23
N GLU A 67 -1.74 -10.05 -11.41
CA GLU A 67 -2.14 -11.43 -11.75
C GLU A 67 -0.92 -12.28 -12.18
N ASP A 68 0.23 -11.67 -12.44
CA ASP A 68 1.48 -12.39 -12.72
C ASP A 68 2.15 -12.86 -11.43
N VAL A 69 2.10 -14.17 -11.20
CA VAL A 69 2.70 -14.81 -10.02
C VAL A 69 4.21 -14.57 -9.91
N ASN A 70 4.92 -14.40 -11.04
CA ASN A 70 6.37 -14.16 -11.01
C ASN A 70 6.67 -12.74 -10.55
N TYR A 71 5.85 -11.77 -10.98
CA TYR A 71 5.93 -10.40 -10.49
C TYR A 71 5.69 -10.34 -8.99
N VAL A 72 4.62 -11.00 -8.50
CA VAL A 72 4.30 -11.04 -7.06
C VAL A 72 5.45 -11.66 -6.26
N ARG A 73 6.05 -12.76 -6.75
CA ARG A 73 7.20 -13.38 -6.10
C ARG A 73 8.40 -12.45 -6.02
N SER A 74 8.69 -11.73 -7.11
CA SER A 74 9.79 -10.75 -7.12
C SER A 74 9.54 -9.62 -6.13
N ALA A 75 8.32 -9.06 -6.13
CA ALA A 75 7.95 -7.98 -5.23
C ALA A 75 8.09 -8.37 -3.75
N LEU A 76 7.66 -9.59 -3.39
CA LEU A 76 7.83 -10.12 -2.02
C LEU A 76 9.31 -10.32 -1.66
N THR A 77 10.12 -10.78 -2.61
CA THR A 77 11.56 -10.94 -2.40
C THR A 77 12.24 -9.60 -2.16
N ASP A 78 11.83 -8.57 -2.91
CA ASP A 78 12.38 -7.21 -2.75
C ASP A 78 11.97 -6.59 -1.41
N LEU A 79 10.73 -6.82 -0.96
CA LEU A 79 10.28 -6.42 0.38
C LEU A 79 11.10 -7.11 1.47
N GLN A 80 11.31 -8.43 1.38
CA GLN A 80 12.13 -9.17 2.34
C GLN A 80 13.55 -8.60 2.42
N ARG A 81 14.18 -8.34 1.28
CA ARG A 81 15.52 -7.73 1.22
C ARG A 81 15.55 -6.34 1.83
N GLY A 82 14.50 -5.55 1.65
CA GLY A 82 14.38 -4.23 2.27
C GLY A 82 14.36 -4.32 3.80
N VAL A 83 13.58 -5.23 4.36
CA VAL A 83 13.53 -5.47 5.81
C VAL A 83 14.89 -5.95 6.35
N GLU A 84 15.53 -6.91 5.67
CA GLU A 84 16.85 -7.42 6.05
C GLU A 84 17.92 -6.30 6.04
N ALA A 85 17.86 -5.38 5.08
CA ALA A 85 18.80 -4.26 5.00
C ALA A 85 18.63 -3.25 6.17
N GLU A 86 17.39 -2.94 6.55
CA GLU A 86 17.10 -2.07 7.71
C GLU A 86 17.58 -2.71 9.03
N ASP A 87 17.33 -4.01 9.23
CA ASP A 87 17.83 -4.77 10.40
C ASP A 87 19.36 -4.78 10.47
N PHE A 88 20.02 -4.87 9.31
CA PHE A 88 21.48 -4.85 9.24
C PHE A 88 22.07 -3.47 9.56
N HIS A 89 21.38 -2.39 9.17
CA HIS A 89 21.77 -1.02 9.49
C HIS A 89 21.49 -0.64 10.95
N GLY A 90 20.42 -1.16 11.56
CA GLY A 90 20.14 -0.99 12.98
C GLY A 90 21.20 -1.64 13.89
N ASN A 91 21.74 -2.80 13.50
CA ASN A 91 22.73 -3.55 14.29
C ASN A 91 24.19 -3.06 14.17
N MET A 92 24.48 -2.10 13.28
CA MET A 92 25.81 -1.46 13.19
C MET A 92 25.84 -0.07 13.84
N GLY A 93 24.71 0.38 14.40
CA GLY A 93 24.55 1.71 15.01
C GLY A 93 24.74 1.79 16.53
N ASP A 94 24.96 0.66 17.21
CA ASP A 94 25.17 0.56 18.67
C ASP A 94 26.63 0.25 19.06
#